data_AF-A0A8I0TTL6-F1
#
_entry.id   AF-A0A8I0TTL6-F1
#
_cell.length_a   1.000
_cell.length_b   1.000
_cell.length_c   1.000
_cell.angle_alpha   90.00
_cell.angle_beta   90.00
_cell.angle_gamma   90.00
#
_symmetry.space_group_name_H-M   'P 1'
#
loop_
_entity.id
_entity.type
_entity.pdbx_description
1 polymer ?
#
loop_
_entity_poly.entity_id
_entity_poly.type
_entity_poly.pdbx_seq_one_letter_code
_entity_poly.pdbx_strand_id
1 'polypeptide(L)' 'MTSRQTTSEPPISLPDPTRPPSPAPGCGVCQALDKQRAEAEQDGDVRRATMFEVEMRRHPRHREGAA' A
#
# COMPACT_ATOMS: atom_id res chain seq x y z
N MET A 1 -33.08 -22.19 24.85
CA MET A 1 -32.66 -21.59 23.57
C MET A 1 -31.59 -20.56 23.88
N THR A 2 -30.33 -20.77 23.49
CA THR A 2 -29.24 -19.82 23.74
C THR A 2 -29.19 -18.80 22.61
N SER A 3 -29.45 -17.54 22.95
CA SER A 3 -29.43 -16.43 21.99
C SER A 3 -28.01 -16.18 21.49
N ARG A 4 -27.85 -16.06 20.17
CA ARG A 4 -26.58 -15.74 19.52
C ARG A 4 -26.27 -14.26 19.77
N GLN A 5 -25.19 -13.99 20.50
CA GLN A 5 -24.74 -12.64 20.80
C GLN A 5 -23.56 -12.31 19.87
N THR A 6 -23.70 -11.28 19.04
CA THR A 6 -22.63 -10.77 18.16
C THR A 6 -22.08 -9.48 18.74
N THR A 7 -20.76 -9.40 18.89
CA THR A 7 -20.07 -8.16 19.27
C THR A 7 -20.24 -7.13 18.17
N SER A 8 -20.80 -5.95 18.51
CA SER A 8 -20.78 -4.78 17.62
C SER A 8 -19.41 -4.09 17.73
N GLU A 9 -18.41 -4.63 17.03
CA GLU A 9 -17.13 -3.95 16.83
C GLU A 9 -17.23 -2.93 15.67
N PRO A 10 -16.54 -1.78 15.76
CA PRO A 10 -16.46 -0.85 14.65
C PRO A 10 -15.78 -1.51 13.43
N PRO A 11 -16.15 -1.10 12.19
CA PRO A 11 -15.58 -1.67 10.99
C PRO A 11 -14.07 -1.42 10.90
N ILE A 12 -13.31 -2.45 10.54
CA ILE A 12 -11.89 -2.33 10.24
C ILE A 12 -11.71 -1.55 8.93
N SER A 13 -10.89 -0.49 8.96
CA SER A 13 -10.51 0.24 7.74
C SER A 13 -9.27 -0.42 7.14
N LEU A 14 -9.42 -0.99 5.95
CA LEU A 14 -8.32 -1.53 5.17
C LEU A 14 -7.97 -0.57 4.04
N PRO A 15 -6.67 -0.36 3.74
CA PRO A 15 -6.27 0.41 2.57
C PRO A 15 -6.71 -0.31 1.29
N ASP A 16 -7.15 0.47 0.30
CA ASP A 16 -7.56 -0.06 -1.01
C ASP A 16 -6.37 -0.79 -1.68
N PRO A 17 -6.45 -2.11 -1.88
CA PRO A 17 -5.35 -2.87 -2.46
C PRO A 17 -5.15 -2.58 -3.95
N THR A 18 -6.17 -2.08 -4.64
CA THR A 18 -6.16 -1.82 -6.09
C THR A 18 -5.54 -0.47 -6.45
N ARG A 19 -5.45 0.44 -5.49
CA ARG A 19 -4.81 1.74 -5.70
C ARG A 19 -3.29 1.61 -5.55
N PRO A 20 -2.50 2.14 -6.50
CA PRO A 20 -1.05 2.20 -6.35
C PRO A 20 -0.66 3.04 -5.12
N PRO A 21 0.40 2.65 -4.38
CA PRO A 21 0.87 3.45 -3.26
C PRO A 21 1.43 4.80 -3.75
N SER A 22 1.03 5.90 -3.12
CA SER A 22 1.59 7.24 -3.39
C SER A 22 2.83 7.49 -2.53
N PRO A 23 3.96 7.94 -3.09
CA PRO A 23 5.21 8.07 -2.35
C PRO A 23 5.09 9.00 -1.14
N ALA A 24 5.62 8.55 0.01
CA ALA A 24 5.63 9.34 1.23
C ALA A 24 6.40 10.69 1.05
N PRO A 25 5.82 11.82 1.48
CA PRO A 25 6.44 13.14 1.31
C PRO A 25 7.78 13.21 2.05
N GLY A 26 8.81 13.75 1.37
CA GLY A 26 10.16 13.85 1.93
C GLY A 26 10.94 12.53 2.01
N CYS A 27 10.38 11.40 1.55
CA CYS A 27 11.11 10.14 1.47
C CYS A 27 11.72 9.95 0.06
N GLY A 28 13.05 10.10 -0.05
CA GLY A 28 13.77 9.87 -1.30
C GLY A 28 13.66 8.43 -1.81
N VAL A 29 13.53 7.45 -0.91
CA VAL A 29 13.36 6.03 -1.27
C VAL A 29 12.01 5.80 -1.94
N CYS A 30 10.91 6.31 -1.36
CA CYS A 30 9.58 6.18 -1.94
C CYS A 30 9.50 6.87 -3.31
N GLN A 31 10.12 8.05 -3.44
CA GLN A 31 10.19 8.75 -4.73
C GLN A 31 11.00 7.98 -5.79
N ALA A 32 12.09 7.32 -5.39
CA ALA A 32 12.87 6.49 -6.30
C ALA A 32 12.10 5.24 -6.74
N LEU A 33 11.40 4.57 -5.82
CA LEU A 33 10.57 3.41 -6.12
C LEU A 33 9.39 3.77 -7.03
N ASP A 34 8.78 4.95 -6.84
CA ASP A 34 7.70 5.44 -7.70
C ASP A 34 8.18 5.69 -9.14
N LYS A 35 9.38 6.25 -9.31
CA LYS A 35 10.01 6.39 -10.63
C LYS A 35 10.30 5.04 -11.28
N GLN A 36 10.90 4.10 -10.53
CA GLN A 36 11.20 2.76 -11.04
C GLN A 36 9.95 1.97 -11.41
N ARG A 37 8.85 2.19 -10.68
CA ARG A 37 7.52 1.67 -11.02
C ARG A 37 7.02 2.24 -12.34
N ALA A 38 7.08 3.55 -12.53
CA ALA A 38 6.67 4.19 -13.78
C ALA A 38 7.48 3.69 -14.99
N GLU A 39 8.80 3.49 -14.82
CA GLU A 39 9.67 2.90 -15.84
C GLU A 39 9.25 1.45 -16.17
N ALA A 40 9.01 0.61 -15.15
CA ALA A 40 8.55 -0.75 -15.34
C ALA A 40 7.16 -0.83 -16.01
N GLU A 41 6.26 0.09 -15.69
CA GLU A 41 4.96 0.21 -16.37
C GLU A 41 5.12 0.59 -17.86
N GLN A 42 6.05 1.49 -18.18
CA GLN A 42 6.37 1.86 -19.57
C GLN A 42 6.98 0.70 -20.35
N ASP A 43 7.84 -0.09 -19.72
CA ASP A 43 8.45 -1.29 -20.30
C ASP A 43 7.47 -2.47 -20.42
N GLY A 44 6.27 -2.35 -19.83
CA GLY A 44 5.29 -3.45 -19.75
C GLY A 44 5.68 -4.57 -18.77
N ASP A 45 6.68 -4.33 -17.92
CA ASP A 45 7.12 -5.27 -16.90
C ASP A 45 6.26 -5.15 -15.63
N VAL A 46 5.07 -5.73 -15.72
CA VAL A 46 4.08 -5.76 -14.62
C VAL A 46 4.65 -6.41 -13.35
N ARG A 47 5.57 -7.37 -13.48
CA ARG A 47 6.19 -8.03 -12.31
C ARG A 47 7.06 -7.05 -11.54
N ARG A 48 7.93 -6.31 -12.23
CA ARG A 48 8.79 -5.30 -11.60
C ARG A 48 7.95 -4.18 -10.99
N ALA A 49 6.96 -3.67 -11.71
CA ALA A 49 6.04 -2.66 -11.18
C ALA A 49 5.40 -3.12 -9.86
N THR A 50 4.86 -4.35 -9.83
CA THR A 50 4.26 -4.93 -8.61
C THR A 50 5.28 -5.04 -7.46
N MET A 51 6.52 -5.44 -7.74
CA MET A 51 7.56 -5.54 -6.71
C MET A 51 7.88 -4.18 -6.08
N PHE A 52 7.95 -3.12 -6.89
CA PHE A 52 8.18 -1.76 -6.38
C PHE A 52 7.00 -1.26 -5.55
N GLU A 53 5.76 -1.55 -5.92
CA GLU A 53 4.59 -1.22 -5.11
C GLU A 53 4.61 -1.94 -3.75
N VAL A 54 4.95 -3.23 -3.73
CA VAL A 54 5.06 -4.00 -2.49
C VAL A 54 6.15 -3.41 -1.59
N GLU A 55 7.30 -3.04 -2.15
CA GLU A 55 8.39 -2.42 -1.41
C GLU A 55 7.98 -1.06 -0.83
N MET A 56 7.29 -0.22 -1.63
CA MET A 56 6.76 1.06 -1.16
C MET A 56 5.79 0.88 0.02
N ARG A 57 4.88 -0.10 -0.05
CA ARG A 57 3.92 -0.39 1.04
C ARG A 57 4.60 -0.93 2.31
N ARG A 58 5.71 -1.64 2.16
CA ARG A 58 6.50 -2.17 3.29
C ARG A 58 7.43 -1.14 3.90
N HIS A 59 7.72 -0.05 3.20
CA HIS A 59 8.65 0.96 3.66
C HIS A 59 8.11 1.65 4.94
N PRO A 60 8.90 1.75 6.03
CA PRO A 60 8.42 2.24 7.33
C PRO A 60 7.71 3.60 7.29
N ARG A 61 8.24 4.55 6.50
CA ARG A 61 7.64 5.89 6.33
C ARG A 61 6.29 5.90 5.62
N HIS A 62 5.88 4.79 5.01
CA HIS A 62 4.55 4.61 4.42
C HIS A 62 3.54 4.05 5.42
N ARG A 63 4.03 3.36 6.46
CA ARG A 63 3.20 2.74 7.50
C ARG A 63 2.88 3.70 8.64
N GLU A 64 3.75 4.67 8.90
CA GLU A 64 3.60 5.66 9.98
C GLU A 64 2.59 6.79 9.67
N GLY A 65 2.02 6.84 8.45
CA GLY A 65 0.99 7.81 8.07
C GLY A 65 -0.46 7.35 8.24
N ALA A 66 -0.69 6.18 8.84
CA ALA A 66 -2.02 5.67 9.18
C ALA A 66 -2.25 5.80 10.69
N ALA A 67 -2.49 7.04 11.14
CA ALA A 67 -2.99 7.37 12.49
C ALA A 67 -4.32 8.11 12.35
#